data_AF-A0A1V5X8X8-F1
#
_entry.id   AF-A0A1V5X8X8-F1
#
_cell.length_a   1.000
_cell.length_b   1.000
_cell.length_c   1.000
_cell.angle_alpha   90.00
_cell.angle_beta   90.00
_cell.angle_gamma   90.00
#
_symmetry.space_group_name_H-M   'P 1'
#
loop_
_entity.id
_entity.type
_entity.pdbx_description
1 polymer ?
#
loop_
_entity_poly.entity_id
_entity_poly.type
_entity_poly.pdbx_seq_one_letter_code
_entity_poly.pdbx_strand_id
1 'polypeptide(L)'
;MEDFVLGLSATLAGMSTDEYCATNDNLLNNLEKIETAVKGAKVCKLDDFKEWFVAKKMLSSLFCYTANTNHADFERVSAAESVLGGKLDKFAKNYGKASPEIRPVIKYVLKRSRWYYTFEDSVKIVSTLLDNGHLWQSKGWFFCTGLHLAVGDNVFGISNSTGRQYRRYVGVCVPQAFYVEGRWPETIRALVEAGMISKIPLLDETLWEKTSIDDRKGCAKISLSRKERNFIRNNYLKK
;
A
#
# COMPACT_ATOMS: atom_id res chain seq x y z
N MET A 1 22.24 -14.92 21.12
CA MET A 1 21.72 -13.73 20.38
C MET A 1 20.70 -14.19 19.35
N GLU A 2 21.02 -15.23 18.59
CA GLU A 2 20.10 -15.93 17.68
C GLU A 2 18.80 -16.42 18.35
N ASP A 3 18.89 -17.10 19.49
CA ASP A 3 17.70 -17.57 20.25
C ASP A 3 16.74 -16.45 20.68
N PHE A 4 17.29 -15.27 21.00
CA PHE A 4 16.47 -14.10 21.37
C PHE A 4 15.74 -13.53 20.15
N VAL A 5 16.42 -13.44 19.00
CA VAL A 5 15.84 -12.93 17.75
C VAL A 5 14.77 -13.88 17.20
N LEU A 6 14.99 -15.20 17.31
CA LEU A 6 13.99 -16.21 16.95
C LEU A 6 12.78 -16.15 17.88
N GLY A 7 12.98 -16.02 19.20
CA GLY A 7 11.88 -15.85 20.15
C GLY A 7 11.02 -14.62 19.87
N LEU A 8 11.64 -13.49 19.49
CA LEU A 8 10.91 -12.30 19.06
C LEU A 8 10.12 -12.53 17.76
N SER A 9 10.74 -13.18 16.78
CA SER A 9 10.10 -13.47 15.47
C SER A 9 8.91 -14.42 15.62
N ALA A 10 9.05 -15.46 16.44
CA ALA A 10 7.98 -16.40 16.77
C ALA A 10 6.82 -15.71 17.50
N THR A 11 7.13 -14.85 18.48
CA THR A 11 6.12 -14.07 19.22
C THR A 11 5.33 -13.16 18.28
N LEU A 12 6.00 -12.47 17.34
CA LEU A 12 5.36 -11.62 16.34
C LEU A 12 4.47 -12.42 15.36
N ALA A 13 4.83 -13.68 15.09
CA ALA A 13 4.02 -14.61 14.32
C ALA A 13 2.88 -15.23 15.16
N GLY A 14 2.85 -15.04 16.47
CA GLY A 14 1.86 -15.62 17.38
C GLY A 14 2.05 -17.12 17.63
N MET A 15 3.29 -17.61 17.57
CA MET A 15 3.65 -19.03 17.70
C MET A 15 4.73 -19.21 18.77
N SER A 16 4.90 -20.44 19.26
CA SER A 16 6.10 -20.79 20.04
C SER A 16 7.34 -20.81 19.14
N THR A 17 8.53 -20.67 19.74
CA THR A 17 9.80 -20.73 18.99
C THR A 17 9.96 -22.07 18.27
N ASP A 18 9.61 -23.18 18.91
CA ASP A 18 9.73 -24.52 18.33
C ASP A 18 8.80 -24.70 17.13
N GLU A 19 7.54 -24.26 17.25
CA GLU A 19 6.59 -24.29 16.13
C GLU A 19 7.04 -23.39 14.98
N TYR A 20 7.61 -22.22 15.29
CA TYR A 20 8.16 -21.30 14.29
C TYR A 20 9.32 -21.93 13.53
N CYS A 21 10.30 -22.51 14.23
CA CYS A 21 11.43 -23.21 13.61
C CYS A 21 10.94 -24.41 12.78
N ALA A 22 10.11 -25.28 13.35
CA ALA A 22 9.58 -26.46 12.65
C ALA A 22 8.80 -26.10 11.37
N THR A 23 8.03 -25.00 11.41
CA THR A 23 7.31 -24.49 10.25
C THR A 23 8.29 -24.04 9.16
N ASN A 24 9.30 -23.25 9.51
CA ASN A 24 10.27 -22.74 8.54
C ASN A 24 11.18 -23.85 7.98
N ASP A 25 11.58 -24.83 8.80
CA ASP A 25 12.36 -25.99 8.35
C ASP A 25 11.56 -26.86 7.36
N ASN A 26 10.26 -27.06 7.60
CA ASN A 26 9.39 -27.74 6.64
C ASN A 26 9.33 -26.98 5.30
N LEU A 27 9.24 -25.65 5.33
CA LEU A 27 9.27 -24.84 4.12
C LEU A 27 10.61 -24.95 3.38
N LEU A 28 11.75 -24.97 4.10
CA LEU A 28 13.08 -25.17 3.52
C LEU A 28 13.20 -26.54 2.84
N ASN A 29 12.69 -27.60 3.47
CA ASN A 29 12.68 -28.94 2.90
C ASN A 29 11.84 -29.04 1.61
N ASN A 30 10.94 -28.06 1.38
CA ASN A 30 10.12 -27.97 0.17
C ASN A 30 10.50 -26.78 -0.73
N LEU A 31 11.65 -26.15 -0.52
CA LEU A 31 12.03 -24.90 -1.18
C LEU A 31 12.00 -25.01 -2.71
N GLU A 32 12.47 -26.12 -3.28
CA GLU A 32 12.46 -26.32 -4.74
C GLU A 32 11.05 -26.31 -5.34
N LYS A 33 10.08 -26.93 -4.64
CA LYS A 33 8.68 -26.92 -5.04
C LYS A 33 8.10 -25.51 -4.96
N ILE A 34 8.45 -24.78 -3.90
CA ILE A 34 8.03 -23.38 -3.70
C ILE A 34 8.58 -22.49 -4.82
N GLU A 35 9.88 -22.60 -5.13
CA GLU A 35 10.54 -21.87 -6.22
C GLU A 35 9.85 -22.12 -7.56
N THR A 36 9.54 -23.39 -7.86
CA THR A 36 8.84 -23.79 -9.09
C THR A 36 7.43 -23.20 -9.15
N ALA A 37 6.68 -23.30 -8.05
CA ALA A 37 5.32 -22.74 -7.96
C ALA A 37 5.34 -21.20 -8.12
N VAL A 38 6.26 -20.52 -7.45
CA VAL A 38 6.44 -19.06 -7.55
C VAL A 38 6.80 -18.64 -8.97
N LYS A 39 7.71 -19.34 -9.66
CA LYS A 39 8.05 -19.06 -11.06
C LYS A 39 6.84 -19.21 -11.97
N GLY A 40 6.02 -20.25 -11.76
CA GLY A 40 4.78 -20.51 -12.52
C GLY A 40 3.58 -19.63 -12.15
N ALA A 41 3.61 -18.94 -11.00
CA ALA A 41 2.49 -18.17 -10.49
C ALA A 41 1.97 -17.12 -11.49
N LYS A 42 0.65 -17.02 -11.64
CA LYS A 42 -0.03 -15.98 -12.41
C LYS A 42 -0.97 -15.25 -11.47
N VAL A 43 -0.77 -13.94 -11.33
CA VAL A 43 -1.60 -13.06 -10.50
C VAL A 43 -2.33 -12.09 -11.42
N CYS A 44 -3.46 -12.54 -11.96
CA CYS A 44 -4.21 -11.79 -12.97
C CYS A 44 -5.55 -11.27 -12.43
N LYS A 45 -6.17 -12.00 -11.50
CA LYS A 45 -7.43 -11.65 -10.85
C LYS A 45 -7.29 -11.62 -9.32
N LEU A 46 -8.33 -11.10 -8.67
CA LEU A 46 -8.38 -10.93 -7.22
C LEU A 46 -8.21 -12.25 -6.46
N ASP A 47 -8.78 -13.35 -6.94
CA ASP A 47 -8.64 -14.66 -6.28
C ASP A 47 -7.20 -15.16 -6.31
N ASP A 48 -6.53 -15.03 -7.47
CA ASP A 48 -5.10 -15.37 -7.59
C ASP A 48 -4.28 -14.53 -6.60
N PHE A 49 -4.60 -13.22 -6.50
CA PHE A 49 -3.92 -12.33 -5.56
C PHE A 49 -4.09 -12.80 -4.13
N LYS A 50 -5.31 -13.13 -3.70
CA LYS A 50 -5.59 -13.58 -2.32
C LYS A 50 -4.83 -14.87 -2.00
N GLU A 51 -4.82 -15.83 -2.92
CA GLU A 51 -4.09 -17.08 -2.78
C GLU A 51 -2.58 -16.84 -2.67
N TRP A 52 -2.00 -16.13 -3.63
CA TRP A 52 -0.56 -15.88 -3.67
C TRP A 52 -0.07 -14.93 -2.58
N PHE A 53 -0.93 -14.06 -2.06
CA PHE A 53 -0.58 -13.20 -0.93
C PHE A 53 -0.39 -14.00 0.38
N VAL A 54 -1.12 -15.11 0.57
CA VAL A 54 -0.86 -16.04 1.68
C VAL A 54 0.52 -16.66 1.54
N ALA A 55 0.85 -17.19 0.36
CA ALA A 55 2.18 -17.73 0.08
C ALA A 55 3.29 -16.67 0.26
N LYS A 56 3.01 -15.41 -0.09
CA LYS A 56 3.94 -14.30 0.12
C LYS A 56 4.23 -14.02 1.59
N LYS A 57 3.22 -14.11 2.48
CA LYS A 57 3.43 -13.97 3.93
C LYS A 57 4.32 -15.10 4.48
N MET A 58 4.09 -16.33 4.01
CA MET A 58 4.93 -17.48 4.39
C MET A 58 6.38 -17.30 3.92
N LEU A 59 6.58 -16.89 2.66
CA LEU A 59 7.92 -16.59 2.13
C LEU A 59 8.61 -15.43 2.84
N SER A 60 7.85 -14.40 3.26
CA SER A 60 8.40 -13.32 4.09
C SER A 60 8.85 -13.80 5.46
N SER A 61 8.08 -14.69 6.10
CA SER A 61 8.53 -15.33 7.35
C SER A 61 9.82 -16.12 7.13
N LEU A 62 9.87 -16.92 6.06
CA LEU A 62 11.04 -17.72 5.73
C LEU A 62 12.27 -16.87 5.39
N PHE A 63 12.07 -15.75 4.71
CA PHE A 63 13.12 -14.77 4.43
C PHE A 63 13.73 -14.22 5.73
N CYS A 64 12.88 -13.79 6.68
CA CYS A 64 13.35 -13.30 7.97
C CYS A 64 14.06 -14.39 8.77
N TYR A 65 13.50 -15.60 8.79
CA TYR A 65 14.11 -16.76 9.46
C TYR A 65 15.52 -17.02 8.93
N THR A 66 15.64 -17.23 7.62
CA THR A 66 16.93 -17.54 6.97
C THR A 66 17.95 -16.41 7.08
N ALA A 67 17.51 -15.15 7.08
CA ALA A 67 18.38 -14.00 7.35
C ALA A 67 18.89 -14.00 8.79
N ASN A 68 18.02 -14.25 9.76
CA ASN A 68 18.34 -14.18 11.19
C ASN A 68 19.25 -15.32 11.65
N THR A 69 19.19 -16.48 11.00
CA THR A 69 20.00 -17.67 11.30
C THR A 69 21.22 -17.80 10.39
N ASN A 70 21.47 -16.84 9.49
CA ASN A 70 22.49 -16.94 8.45
C ASN A 70 22.42 -18.26 7.65
N HIS A 71 21.20 -18.72 7.35
CA HIS A 71 20.98 -19.99 6.69
C HIS A 71 21.54 -20.00 5.26
N ALA A 72 22.10 -21.13 4.82
CA ALA A 72 22.74 -21.27 3.50
C ALA A 72 21.80 -20.97 2.32
N ASP A 73 20.49 -21.22 2.48
CA ASP A 73 19.48 -20.98 1.46
C ASP A 73 18.92 -19.54 1.43
N PHE A 74 19.46 -18.59 2.22
CA PHE A 74 18.93 -17.22 2.28
C PHE A 74 18.78 -16.57 0.90
N GLU A 75 19.79 -16.67 0.03
CA GLU A 75 19.76 -16.08 -1.32
C GLU A 75 18.66 -16.69 -2.20
N ARG A 76 18.40 -17.99 -2.05
CA ARG A 76 17.33 -18.68 -2.79
C ARG A 76 15.96 -18.22 -2.33
N VAL A 77 15.76 -18.14 -1.02
CA VAL A 77 14.51 -17.63 -0.42
C VAL A 77 14.28 -16.16 -0.82
N SER A 78 15.32 -15.33 -0.77
CA SER A 78 15.31 -13.93 -1.21
C SER A 78 14.88 -13.79 -2.67
N ALA A 79 15.43 -14.62 -3.56
CA ALA A 79 15.07 -14.62 -4.96
C ALA A 79 13.60 -15.03 -5.19
N ALA A 80 13.12 -16.08 -4.50
CA ALA A 80 11.74 -16.52 -4.59
C ALA A 80 10.77 -15.45 -4.07
N GLU A 81 11.07 -14.85 -2.91
CA GLU A 81 10.30 -13.75 -2.32
C GLU A 81 10.19 -12.58 -3.29
N SER A 82 11.30 -12.19 -3.92
CA SER A 82 11.37 -11.06 -4.84
C SER A 82 10.53 -11.30 -6.10
N VAL A 83 10.58 -12.53 -6.66
CA VAL A 83 9.79 -12.91 -7.84
C VAL A 83 8.30 -12.84 -7.53
N LEU A 84 7.87 -13.41 -6.40
CA LEU A 84 6.46 -13.37 -6.02
C LEU A 84 6.00 -11.94 -5.68
N GLY A 85 6.83 -11.19 -4.95
CA GLY A 85 6.58 -9.79 -4.61
C GLY A 85 6.40 -8.93 -5.85
N GLY A 86 7.24 -9.09 -6.88
CA GLY A 86 7.10 -8.38 -8.15
C GLY A 86 5.80 -8.68 -8.88
N LYS A 87 5.30 -9.93 -8.82
CA LYS A 87 4.00 -10.32 -9.41
C LYS A 87 2.83 -9.66 -8.66
N LEU A 88 2.89 -9.66 -7.33
CA LEU A 88 1.86 -9.05 -6.47
C LEU A 88 1.86 -7.51 -6.58
N ASP A 89 3.02 -6.86 -6.61
CA ASP A 89 3.12 -5.40 -6.85
C ASP A 89 2.53 -5.04 -8.21
N LYS A 90 2.82 -5.81 -9.26
CA LYS A 90 2.25 -5.58 -10.59
C LYS A 90 0.72 -5.67 -10.58
N PHE A 91 0.14 -6.63 -9.87
CA PHE A 91 -1.30 -6.72 -9.70
C PHE A 91 -1.84 -5.52 -8.91
N ALA A 92 -1.31 -5.28 -7.71
CA ALA A 92 -1.75 -4.22 -6.80
C ALA A 92 -1.73 -2.84 -7.46
N LYS A 93 -0.68 -2.55 -8.24
CA LYS A 93 -0.51 -1.30 -8.98
C LYS A 93 -1.59 -1.03 -10.04
N ASN A 94 -2.21 -2.08 -10.57
CA ASN A 94 -3.21 -1.99 -11.63
C ASN A 94 -4.64 -2.24 -11.11
N TYR A 95 -4.79 -2.92 -9.97
CA TYR A 95 -6.09 -3.18 -9.37
C TYR A 95 -6.75 -1.88 -8.88
N GLY A 96 -7.97 -1.61 -9.38
CA GLY A 96 -8.72 -0.41 -9.02
C GLY A 96 -8.01 0.91 -9.40
N LYS A 97 -7.06 0.87 -10.35
CA LYS A 97 -6.27 2.03 -10.76
C LYS A 97 -7.17 3.13 -11.32
N ALA A 98 -7.04 4.33 -10.77
CA ALA A 98 -7.81 5.48 -11.22
C ALA A 98 -7.44 5.90 -12.65
N SER A 99 -8.43 6.39 -13.39
CA SER A 99 -8.22 6.94 -14.72
C SER A 99 -7.32 8.19 -14.68
N PRO A 100 -6.73 8.59 -15.82
CA PRO A 100 -5.94 9.83 -15.91
C PRO A 100 -6.69 11.09 -15.48
N GLU A 101 -8.02 11.12 -15.58
CA GLU A 101 -8.90 12.23 -15.24
C GLU A 101 -9.22 12.28 -13.74
N ILE A 102 -9.34 11.11 -13.09
CA ILE A 102 -9.68 11.00 -11.67
C ILE A 102 -8.45 11.06 -10.77
N ARG A 103 -7.31 10.54 -11.25
CA ARG A 103 -6.04 10.55 -10.53
C ARG A 103 -5.63 11.94 -9.99
N PRO A 104 -5.78 13.05 -10.73
CA PRO A 104 -5.54 14.41 -10.21
C PRO A 104 -6.46 14.78 -9.05
N VAL A 105 -7.73 14.35 -9.08
CA VAL A 105 -8.73 14.62 -8.02
C VAL A 105 -8.37 13.88 -6.75
N ILE A 106 -8.00 12.60 -6.85
CA ILE A 106 -7.53 11.80 -5.70
C ILE A 106 -6.28 12.45 -5.09
N LYS A 107 -5.27 12.77 -5.92
CA LYS A 107 -4.06 13.46 -5.45
C LYS A 107 -4.35 14.79 -4.79
N TYR A 108 -5.35 15.51 -5.28
CA TYR A 108 -5.76 16.80 -4.75
C TYR A 108 -6.33 16.64 -3.34
N VAL A 109 -7.29 15.73 -3.14
CA VAL A 109 -7.87 15.45 -1.81
C VAL A 109 -6.84 14.93 -0.82
N LEU A 110 -5.92 14.08 -1.27
CA LEU A 110 -4.88 13.50 -0.43
C LEU A 110 -3.73 14.46 -0.10
N LYS A 111 -3.60 15.58 -0.80
CA LYS A 111 -2.55 16.55 -0.55
C LYS A 111 -2.92 17.40 0.68
N ARG A 112 -2.17 17.33 1.78
CA ARG A 112 -2.44 18.08 3.03
C ARG A 112 -2.36 19.64 2.97
N SER A 113 -2.49 20.26 1.79
CA SER A 113 -2.21 21.70 1.62
C SER A 113 -3.45 22.57 1.77
N ARG A 114 -3.62 23.17 2.96
CA ARG A 114 -4.73 24.10 3.30
C ARG A 114 -4.99 25.23 2.29
N TRP A 115 -3.95 25.69 1.59
CA TRP A 115 -3.99 26.87 0.73
C TRP A 115 -4.73 26.71 -0.60
N TYR A 116 -5.02 25.48 -1.04
CA TYR A 116 -5.70 25.26 -2.32
C TYR A 116 -7.23 25.23 -2.21
N TYR A 117 -7.76 25.17 -0.98
CA TYR A 117 -9.09 24.63 -0.74
C TYR A 117 -10.25 25.63 -0.61
N THR A 118 -9.99 26.94 -0.68
CA THR A 118 -11.01 27.95 -0.35
C THR A 118 -12.08 28.16 -1.41
N PHE A 119 -11.81 27.84 -2.68
CA PHE A 119 -12.70 28.15 -3.80
C PHE A 119 -13.20 26.92 -4.55
N GLU A 120 -13.16 25.74 -3.94
CA GLU A 120 -13.52 24.52 -4.64
C GLU A 120 -14.98 24.15 -4.56
N ASP A 121 -15.45 23.52 -5.62
CA ASP A 121 -16.71 22.82 -5.67
C ASP A 121 -16.55 21.46 -4.96
N SER A 122 -16.69 21.49 -3.63
CA SER A 122 -16.51 20.32 -2.78
C SER A 122 -17.55 19.24 -3.08
N VAL A 123 -18.80 19.62 -3.44
CA VAL A 123 -19.84 18.67 -3.86
C VAL A 123 -19.35 17.91 -5.08
N LYS A 124 -18.94 18.63 -6.13
CA LYS A 124 -18.46 18.01 -7.37
C LYS A 124 -17.23 17.13 -7.18
N ILE A 125 -16.28 17.55 -6.35
CA ILE A 125 -15.09 16.73 -6.03
C ILE A 125 -15.50 15.42 -5.36
N VAL A 126 -16.32 15.49 -4.30
CA VAL A 126 -16.73 14.32 -3.52
C VAL A 126 -17.61 13.40 -4.36
N SER A 127 -18.59 13.93 -5.11
CA SER A 127 -19.39 13.15 -6.07
C SER A 127 -18.50 12.46 -7.09
N THR A 128 -17.54 13.18 -7.70
CA THR A 128 -16.64 12.59 -8.69
C THR A 128 -15.87 11.39 -8.11
N LEU A 129 -15.34 11.51 -6.90
CA LEU A 129 -14.61 10.40 -6.27
C LEU A 129 -15.53 9.23 -5.92
N LEU A 130 -16.74 9.51 -5.45
CA LEU A 130 -17.72 8.50 -5.09
C LEU A 130 -18.24 7.74 -6.32
N ASP A 131 -18.69 8.47 -7.34
CA ASP A 131 -19.27 7.93 -8.58
C ASP A 131 -18.25 7.09 -9.36
N ASN A 132 -16.95 7.38 -9.20
CA ASN A 132 -15.87 6.61 -9.80
C ASN A 132 -15.29 5.51 -8.88
N GLY A 133 -15.90 5.24 -7.71
CA GLY A 133 -15.49 4.13 -6.84
C GLY A 133 -14.16 4.36 -6.09
N HIS A 134 -13.79 5.61 -5.86
CA HIS A 134 -12.53 6.00 -5.23
C HIS A 134 -12.70 6.66 -3.87
N LEU A 135 -13.92 6.72 -3.31
CA LEU A 135 -14.18 7.23 -1.97
C LEU A 135 -14.85 6.17 -1.11
N TRP A 136 -14.27 5.90 0.06
CA TRP A 136 -14.68 4.84 0.97
C TRP A 136 -14.69 5.33 2.41
N GLN A 137 -15.38 4.61 3.28
CA GLN A 137 -15.34 4.84 4.72
C GLN A 137 -15.04 3.57 5.52
N SER A 138 -14.40 3.75 6.67
CA SER A 138 -14.21 2.70 7.67
C SER A 138 -13.98 3.32 9.05
N LYS A 139 -14.71 2.82 10.06
CA LYS A 139 -14.54 3.20 11.49
C LYS A 139 -14.48 4.73 11.72
N GLY A 140 -15.32 5.49 11.03
CA GLY A 140 -15.41 6.96 11.13
C GLY A 140 -14.37 7.75 10.32
N TRP A 141 -13.50 7.07 9.59
CA TRP A 141 -12.49 7.64 8.69
C TRP A 141 -12.89 7.49 7.23
N PHE A 142 -12.38 8.39 6.38
CA PHE A 142 -12.55 8.34 4.93
C PHE A 142 -11.25 7.99 4.22
N PHE A 143 -11.37 7.28 3.11
CA PHE A 143 -10.24 6.75 2.35
C PHE A 143 -10.41 6.99 0.86
N CYS A 144 -9.30 7.23 0.17
CA CYS A 144 -9.25 7.21 -1.29
C CYS A 144 -8.41 6.06 -1.82
N THR A 145 -8.91 5.38 -2.85
CA THR A 145 -8.21 4.30 -3.56
C THR A 145 -7.80 4.74 -4.97
N GLY A 146 -7.09 3.88 -5.70
CA GLY A 146 -6.76 4.09 -7.12
C GLY A 146 -5.45 4.81 -7.40
N LEU A 147 -4.67 5.10 -6.35
CA LEU A 147 -3.23 5.36 -6.48
C LEU A 147 -2.45 4.14 -5.97
N HIS A 148 -1.23 3.98 -6.49
CA HIS A 148 -0.23 3.05 -5.98
C HIS A 148 1.06 3.82 -5.77
N LEU A 149 1.53 3.90 -4.54
CA LEU A 149 2.69 4.68 -4.13
C LEU A 149 3.68 3.75 -3.44
N ALA A 150 4.94 3.84 -3.86
CA ALA A 150 6.02 3.18 -3.17
C ALA A 150 6.06 3.65 -1.71
N VAL A 151 6.27 2.71 -0.79
CA VAL A 151 6.36 3.01 0.64
C VAL A 151 7.83 3.18 1.02
N GLY A 152 8.08 4.22 1.81
CA GLY A 152 9.42 4.49 2.30
C GLY A 152 9.76 3.50 3.39
N ASP A 153 10.71 2.61 3.14
CA ASP A 153 11.24 1.75 4.20
C ASP A 153 12.13 2.59 5.15
N ASN A 154 12.48 2.07 6.33
CA ASN A 154 13.48 2.66 7.22
C ASN A 154 14.91 2.54 6.66
N VAL A 155 15.06 2.15 5.40
CA VAL A 155 16.34 2.00 4.72
C VAL A 155 16.71 3.32 4.05
N PHE A 156 17.85 3.87 4.47
CA PHE A 156 18.45 5.06 3.87
C PHE A 156 19.63 4.64 2.99
N GLY A 157 19.69 5.17 1.78
CA GLY A 157 20.89 5.12 0.95
C GLY A 157 21.77 6.34 1.23
N ILE A 158 23.06 6.22 0.96
CA ILE A 158 23.99 7.35 0.97
C ILE A 158 24.36 7.65 -0.48
N SER A 159 24.20 8.89 -0.89
CA SER A 159 24.66 9.35 -2.20
C SER A 159 26.19 9.31 -2.25
N ASN A 160 26.76 8.54 -3.16
CA ASN A 160 28.23 8.44 -3.32
C ASN A 160 28.87 9.78 -3.73
N SER A 161 28.14 10.66 -4.42
CA SER A 161 28.67 11.93 -4.92
C SER A 161 28.53 13.09 -3.94
N THR A 162 27.56 13.04 -3.02
CA THR A 162 27.24 14.16 -2.11
C THR A 162 27.29 13.79 -0.64
N GLY A 163 27.47 12.50 -0.31
CA GLY A 163 27.39 11.98 1.06
C GLY A 163 25.99 12.11 1.69
N ARG A 164 25.00 12.65 0.96
CA ARG A 164 23.68 12.93 1.50
C ARG A 164 22.87 11.65 1.62
N GLN A 165 22.27 11.46 2.80
CA GLN A 165 21.30 10.39 3.02
C GLN A 165 20.01 10.66 2.25
N TYR A 166 19.49 9.64 1.60
CA TYR A 166 18.18 9.66 0.95
C TYR A 166 17.40 8.40 1.31
N ARG A 167 16.06 8.51 1.37
CA ARG A 167 15.21 7.36 1.71
C ARG A 167 15.07 6.42 0.50
N ARG A 168 15.16 5.12 0.72
CA ARG A 168 14.80 4.11 -0.27
C ARG A 168 13.30 3.82 -0.21
N TYR A 169 12.69 3.78 -1.39
CA TYR A 169 11.28 3.45 -1.55
C TYR A 169 11.18 2.07 -2.19
N VAL A 170 10.26 1.25 -1.69
CA VAL A 170 10.01 -0.11 -2.18
C VAL A 170 8.62 -0.22 -2.80
N GLY A 171 8.51 -1.08 -3.82
CA GLY A 171 7.21 -1.46 -4.38
C GLY A 171 6.35 -2.14 -3.32
N VAL A 172 5.03 -2.01 -3.45
CA VAL A 172 4.09 -2.47 -2.43
C VAL A 172 3.28 -3.61 -3.02
N CYS A 173 3.27 -4.74 -2.34
CA CYS A 173 2.61 -5.96 -2.82
C CYS A 173 1.10 -6.00 -2.53
N VAL A 174 0.50 -4.91 -2.08
CA VAL A 174 -0.91 -4.84 -1.66
C VAL A 174 -1.61 -3.61 -2.23
N PRO A 175 -2.91 -3.70 -2.60
CA PRO A 175 -3.71 -2.53 -2.95
C PRO A 175 -3.79 -1.54 -1.78
N GLN A 176 -3.69 -0.24 -2.06
CA GLN A 176 -3.60 0.80 -1.04
C GLN A 176 -4.85 1.68 -0.97
N ALA A 177 -5.34 1.91 0.24
CA ALA A 177 -6.36 2.90 0.55
C ALA A 177 -5.75 4.01 1.42
N PHE A 178 -5.72 5.23 0.91
CA PHE A 178 -5.06 6.35 1.57
C PHE A 178 -6.02 7.14 2.45
N TYR A 179 -5.59 7.48 3.66
CA TYR A 179 -6.37 8.35 4.54
C TYR A 179 -6.65 9.70 3.90
N VAL A 180 -7.93 10.08 3.91
CA VAL A 180 -8.37 11.43 3.58
C VAL A 180 -8.26 12.27 4.84
N GLU A 181 -7.46 13.33 4.79
CA GLU A 181 -7.11 14.14 5.95
C GLU A 181 -7.37 15.63 5.72
N GLY A 182 -7.03 16.44 6.73
CA GLY A 182 -7.23 17.88 6.69
C GLY A 182 -8.71 18.22 6.89
N ARG A 183 -9.26 19.08 6.03
CA ARG A 183 -10.65 19.55 6.11
C ARG A 183 -11.68 18.61 5.48
N TRP A 184 -11.20 17.64 4.70
CA TRP A 184 -12.03 16.79 3.87
C TRP A 184 -12.97 15.90 4.68
N PRO A 185 -12.54 15.27 5.80
CA PRO A 185 -13.45 14.46 6.60
C PRO A 185 -14.69 15.23 7.08
N GLU A 186 -14.50 16.44 7.60
CA GLU A 186 -15.61 17.29 8.05
C GLU A 186 -16.49 17.72 6.87
N THR A 187 -15.87 18.07 5.75
CA THR A 187 -16.59 18.46 4.52
C THR A 187 -17.45 17.30 4.01
N ILE A 188 -16.90 16.09 3.93
CA ILE A 188 -17.62 14.90 3.46
C ILE A 188 -18.79 14.58 4.40
N ARG A 189 -18.58 14.62 5.72
CA ARG A 189 -19.67 14.40 6.69
C ARG A 189 -20.81 15.39 6.50
N ALA A 190 -20.49 16.68 6.44
CA ALA A 190 -21.49 17.73 6.25
C ALA A 190 -22.28 17.55 4.94
N LEU A 191 -21.62 17.14 3.85
CA LEU A 191 -22.28 16.89 2.57
C LEU A 191 -23.23 15.68 2.61
N VAL A 192 -22.86 14.62 3.32
CA VAL A 192 -23.71 13.43 3.52
C VAL A 192 -24.90 13.77 4.42
N GLU A 193 -24.66 14.48 5.54
CA GLU A 193 -25.71 14.92 6.47
C GLU A 193 -26.72 15.87 5.81
N ALA A 194 -26.25 16.75 4.92
CA ALA A 194 -27.10 17.64 4.14
C ALA A 194 -27.82 16.94 2.97
N GLY A 195 -27.61 15.64 2.76
CA GLY A 195 -28.21 14.89 1.65
C GLY A 195 -27.70 15.28 0.26
N MET A 196 -26.59 16.01 0.17
CA MET A 196 -25.98 16.44 -1.09
C MET A 196 -25.16 15.34 -1.76
N ILE A 197 -24.67 14.38 -0.95
CA ILE A 197 -23.91 13.22 -1.39
C ILE A 197 -24.58 11.97 -0.82
N SER A 198 -24.63 10.90 -1.63
CA SER A 198 -25.16 9.61 -1.19
C SER A 198 -24.29 8.98 -0.10
N LYS A 199 -24.77 7.90 0.51
CA LYS A 199 -24.02 7.18 1.54
C LYS A 199 -22.69 6.65 0.98
N ILE A 200 -21.59 6.94 1.68
CA ILE A 200 -20.26 6.44 1.31
C ILE A 200 -20.18 4.92 1.56
N PRO A 201 -19.68 4.11 0.61
CA PRO A 201 -19.53 2.66 0.80
C PRO A 201 -18.44 2.30 1.82
N LEU A 202 -18.58 1.12 2.44
CA LEU A 202 -17.59 0.60 3.37
C LEU A 202 -16.35 0.08 2.63
N LEU A 203 -15.17 0.39 3.15
CA LEU A 203 -13.90 -0.16 2.67
C LEU A 203 -13.77 -1.65 3.02
N ASP A 204 -13.46 -2.48 2.03
CA ASP A 204 -13.04 -3.87 2.27
C ASP A 204 -11.61 -3.92 2.82
N GLU A 205 -11.50 -3.99 4.15
CA GLU A 205 -10.22 -4.06 4.87
C GLU A 205 -9.49 -5.39 4.69
N THR A 206 -10.13 -6.41 4.12
CA THR A 206 -9.45 -7.68 3.79
C THR A 206 -8.62 -7.57 2.51
N LEU A 207 -8.90 -6.54 1.70
CA LEU A 207 -8.27 -6.29 0.42
C LEU A 207 -7.37 -5.04 0.44
N TRP A 208 -7.88 -3.94 0.99
CA TRP A 208 -7.22 -2.65 0.93
C TRP A 208 -6.38 -2.38 2.18
N GLU A 209 -5.08 -2.20 1.98
CA GLU A 209 -4.16 -1.80 3.03
C GLU A 209 -4.29 -0.30 3.31
N LYS A 210 -4.66 0.05 4.54
CA LYS A 210 -4.80 1.44 4.98
C LYS A 210 -3.41 2.08 5.07
N THR A 211 -3.15 3.05 4.19
CA THR A 211 -1.83 3.64 4.02
C THR A 211 -1.84 5.13 4.35
N SER A 212 -0.89 5.57 5.19
CA SER A 212 -0.73 6.98 5.53
C SER A 212 0.25 7.68 4.59
N ILE A 213 -0.07 8.91 4.19
CA ILE A 213 0.83 9.80 3.45
C ILE A 213 1.49 10.73 4.47
N ASP A 214 2.66 10.35 4.96
CA ASP A 214 3.44 11.18 5.87
C ASP A 214 4.90 11.17 5.43
N ASP A 215 5.62 12.28 5.62
CA ASP A 215 7.05 12.44 5.25
C ASP A 215 7.98 11.53 6.13
N ARG A 216 7.41 10.57 6.89
CA ARG A 216 8.06 9.62 7.80
C ARG A 216 8.06 8.19 7.23
N LYS A 217 7.58 7.19 7.98
CA LYS A 217 7.40 5.78 7.53
C LYS A 217 6.26 5.59 6.52
N GLY A 218 5.76 6.69 5.93
CA GLY A 218 4.64 6.70 5.02
C GLY A 218 5.07 6.46 3.57
N CYS A 219 4.11 6.61 2.66
CA CYS A 219 4.38 6.50 1.22
C CYS A 219 5.06 7.76 0.65
N ALA A 220 5.59 7.63 -0.57
CA ALA A 220 6.20 8.73 -1.30
C ALA A 220 5.24 9.94 -1.40
N LYS A 221 5.80 11.15 -1.23
CA LYS A 221 5.04 12.40 -1.21
C LYS A 221 4.18 12.58 -2.47
N ILE A 222 2.92 12.93 -2.26
CA ILE A 222 2.02 13.28 -3.36
C ILE A 222 2.30 14.72 -3.82
N SER A 223 2.51 14.87 -5.13
CA SER A 223 2.58 16.17 -5.79
C SER A 223 1.63 16.23 -6.98
N LEU A 224 1.11 17.44 -7.21
CA LEU A 224 0.34 17.79 -8.40
C LEU A 224 1.27 18.51 -9.37
N SER A 225 1.38 17.98 -10.58
CA SER A 225 2.05 18.64 -11.70
C SER A 225 1.34 19.94 -12.07
N ARG A 226 1.99 20.77 -12.91
CA ARG A 226 1.36 21.99 -13.46
C ARG A 226 0.07 21.67 -14.23
N LYS A 227 0.08 20.61 -15.05
CA LYS A 227 -1.10 20.14 -15.81
C LYS A 227 -2.24 19.74 -14.88
N GLU A 228 -1.95 18.94 -13.84
CA GLU A 228 -2.95 18.51 -12.86
C GLU A 228 -3.53 19.69 -12.08
N ARG A 229 -2.70 20.67 -11.68
CA ARG A 229 -3.18 21.89 -11.02
C ARG A 229 -4.13 22.69 -11.91
N ASN A 230 -3.79 22.85 -13.20
CA ASN A 230 -4.66 23.55 -14.14
C ASN A 230 -5.96 22.78 -14.39
N PHE A 231 -5.90 21.45 -14.48
CA PHE A 231 -7.08 20.60 -14.59
C PHE A 231 -8.04 20.81 -13.40
N ILE A 232 -7.53 20.79 -12.16
CA ILE A 232 -8.35 21.07 -10.97
C ILE A 232 -8.94 22.47 -11.03
N ARG A 233 -8.14 23.49 -11.34
CA ARG A 233 -8.61 24.89 -11.44
C ARG A 233 -9.76 25.06 -12.41
N ASN A 234 -9.66 24.45 -13.59
CA ASN A 234 -10.64 24.65 -14.65
C ASN A 234 -11.94 23.88 -14.45
N ASN A 235 -11.91 22.78 -13.67
CA ASN A 235 -13.04 21.86 -13.58
C ASN A 235 -13.70 21.80 -12.19
N TYR A 236 -12.98 22.18 -11.14
CA TYR A 236 -13.39 21.95 -9.75
C TYR A 236 -13.28 23.17 -8.84
N LEU A 237 -12.90 24.34 -9.37
CA LEU A 237 -13.08 25.60 -8.64
C LEU A 237 -14.42 26.23 -9.01
N LYS A 238 -15.07 26.82 -8.01
CA LYS A 238 -16.26 27.65 -8.17
C LYS A 238 -15.89 28.84 -9.05
N LYS A 239 -16.74 29.12 -10.04
CA LYS A 239 -16.64 30.31 -10.87
C LYS A 239 -17.14 31.52 -10.11
#